data_AF-A0A1V9Z6A2-F1
#
_entry.id   AF-A0A1V9Z6A2-F1
#
_cell.length_a   1.000
_cell.length_b   1.000
_cell.length_c   1.000
_cell.angle_alpha   90.00
_cell.angle_beta   90.00
_cell.angle_gamma   90.00
#
_symmetry.space_group_name_H-M   'P 1'
#
loop_
_entity.id
_entity.type
_entity.pdbx_description
1 polymer ?
#
loop_
_entity_poly.entity_id
_entity_poly.type
_entity_poly.pdbx_seq_one_letter_code
_entity_poly.pdbx_strand_id
1 'polypeptide(L)'
;MDELLNQLSDDAKDFWMPKKISRIPPPTAVEFYRDYVSKNIPVIITNAINHWPALQKWTDEYFDEAIGNEIVTVDVTPTGYGDAVLTLENKKTQVFVQPEERNMTFSKFLEIYHDKQFDGVPYLSHQNDSLREQFPQLVHDVDRVIDFSAEAFGNMPEAVNLWIGDDRAVSTMHKDHYENMYCVVRGLKHFILLPPSDVAFLHETEYPTTRYVHKSNVDQFDPSTLIQSKNPNWFIHMPPEGRETTPWIPVDPVAIDTDKFPKAKHIQPLEVVLEEGEMLYLPSLWYHRATQLCDTVSVNYWHDMEFDAKYVYFNFLHVTTTVHGGHNGIFIFNSMASAKLYETMVSYKSSFTPPKPVEQVWNFSPPVHPRILKHQILRKVPPTSNTPIPTIAVPGARKVVEAPKTMPSYQSKVGLLELRRQVEERLAQDRNEDLQGRTEWWKQQ
;
A
#
# COMPACT_ATOMS: atom_id res chain seq x y z
N MET A 1 27.04 11.75 9.99
CA MET A 1 25.69 11.33 9.55
C MET A 1 25.70 9.86 9.16
N ASP A 2 26.54 9.46 8.20
CA ASP A 2 26.59 8.05 7.75
C ASP A 2 26.85 7.04 8.88
N GLU A 3 27.74 7.34 9.83
CA GLU A 3 27.94 6.49 11.03
C GLU A 3 26.68 6.35 11.89
N LEU A 4 25.88 7.42 12.01
CA LEU A 4 24.61 7.36 12.77
C LEU A 4 23.56 6.54 12.04
N LEU A 5 23.50 6.65 10.70
CA LEU A 5 22.59 5.85 9.88
C LEU A 5 22.97 4.36 9.94
N ASN A 6 24.27 4.06 9.90
CA ASN A 6 24.77 2.69 10.08
C ASN A 6 24.41 2.14 11.46
N GLN A 7 24.65 2.91 12.53
CA GLN A 7 24.26 2.51 13.89
C GLN A 7 22.75 2.28 14.00
N LEU A 8 21.93 3.15 13.40
CA LEU A 8 20.47 2.97 13.37
C LEU A 8 20.08 1.66 12.65
N SER A 9 20.76 1.32 11.55
CA SER A 9 20.55 0.06 10.83
C SER A 9 20.91 -1.14 11.69
N ASP A 10 22.05 -1.08 12.38
CA ASP A 10 22.51 -2.16 13.25
C ASP A 10 21.56 -2.35 14.45
N ASP A 11 21.15 -1.25 15.10
CA ASP A 11 20.16 -1.27 16.19
C ASP A 11 18.81 -1.82 15.73
N ALA A 12 18.34 -1.41 14.54
CA ALA A 12 17.10 -1.92 13.97
C ALA A 12 17.16 -3.45 13.78
N LYS A 13 18.28 -3.97 13.28
CA LYS A 13 18.49 -5.42 13.07
C LYS A 13 18.58 -6.20 14.37
N ASP A 14 19.26 -5.63 15.37
CA ASP A 14 19.53 -6.33 16.62
C ASP A 14 18.32 -6.34 17.56
N PHE A 15 17.52 -5.28 17.56
CA PHE A 15 16.47 -5.08 18.57
C PHE A 15 15.03 -5.12 18.06
N TRP A 16 14.80 -4.96 16.75
CA TRP A 16 13.44 -4.84 16.20
C TRP A 16 13.14 -5.79 15.04
N MET A 17 14.01 -5.84 14.04
CA MET A 17 13.76 -6.58 12.80
C MET A 17 13.69 -8.09 13.06
N PRO A 18 12.64 -8.77 12.56
CA PRO A 18 12.59 -10.23 12.66
C PRO A 18 13.70 -10.85 11.81
N LYS A 19 14.39 -11.86 12.35
CA LYS A 19 15.40 -12.63 11.59
C LYS A 19 14.80 -13.56 10.53
N LYS A 20 13.51 -13.88 10.69
CA LYS A 20 12.70 -14.69 9.77
C LYS A 20 11.23 -14.31 9.97
N ILE A 21 10.43 -14.44 8.92
CA ILE A 21 8.99 -14.20 9.03
C ILE A 21 8.31 -15.42 9.65
N SER A 22 7.58 -15.19 10.74
CA SER A 22 6.85 -16.23 11.45
C SER A 22 5.59 -16.64 10.70
N ARG A 23 5.20 -17.90 10.86
CA ARG A 23 3.90 -18.45 10.44
C ARG A 23 3.05 -18.73 11.68
N ILE A 24 1.83 -18.19 11.72
CA ILE A 24 0.90 -18.35 12.84
C ILE A 24 -0.49 -18.79 12.35
N PRO A 25 -1.33 -19.40 13.20
CA PRO A 25 -2.77 -19.49 12.93
C PRO A 25 -3.43 -18.11 13.03
N PRO A 26 -4.72 -17.96 12.62
CA PRO A 26 -5.43 -16.69 12.71
C PRO A 26 -5.47 -16.16 14.16
N PRO A 27 -4.92 -14.97 14.43
CA PRO A 27 -4.91 -14.38 15.77
C PRO A 27 -6.25 -13.72 16.11
N THR A 28 -6.46 -13.43 17.40
CA THR A 28 -7.47 -12.43 17.79
C THR A 28 -7.01 -11.02 17.38
N ALA A 29 -7.95 -10.07 17.25
CA ALA A 29 -7.62 -8.68 16.91
C ALA A 29 -6.61 -8.04 17.89
N VAL A 30 -6.75 -8.31 19.19
CA VAL A 30 -5.85 -7.79 20.24
C VAL A 30 -4.45 -8.39 20.13
N GLU A 31 -4.33 -9.70 19.89
CA GLU A 31 -3.03 -10.35 19.67
C GLU A 31 -2.37 -9.83 18.40
N PHE A 32 -3.13 -9.70 17.32
CA PHE A 32 -2.63 -9.16 16.05
C PHE A 32 -2.07 -7.74 16.22
N TYR A 33 -2.84 -6.87 16.88
CA TYR A 33 -2.41 -5.50 17.12
C TYR A 33 -1.17 -5.42 18.03
N ARG A 34 -1.20 -6.10 19.18
CA ARG A 34 -0.12 -6.08 20.17
C ARG A 34 1.18 -6.66 19.62
N ASP A 35 1.09 -7.77 18.89
CA ASP A 35 2.27 -8.56 18.54
C ASP A 35 2.86 -8.20 17.17
N TYR A 36 2.06 -7.61 16.27
CA TYR A 36 2.49 -7.33 14.90
C TYR A 36 2.25 -5.87 14.50
N VAL A 37 1.02 -5.36 14.55
CA VAL A 37 0.70 -4.02 14.03
C VAL A 37 1.41 -2.90 14.79
N SER A 38 1.27 -2.89 16.12
CA SER A 38 1.90 -1.86 16.98
C SER A 38 3.44 -1.91 16.94
N LYS A 39 4.00 -3.09 16.69
CA LYS A 39 5.45 -3.31 16.53
C LYS A 39 5.91 -3.15 15.09
N ASN A 40 4.99 -2.98 14.13
CA ASN A 40 5.27 -2.91 12.68
C ASN A 40 6.12 -4.10 12.19
N ILE A 41 5.71 -5.33 12.54
CA ILE A 41 6.41 -6.58 12.20
C ILE A 41 5.56 -7.42 11.23
N PRO A 42 6.09 -7.84 10.06
CA PRO A 42 5.39 -8.72 9.13
C PRO A 42 5.21 -10.14 9.68
N VAL A 43 4.11 -10.78 9.30
CA VAL A 43 3.80 -12.16 9.69
C VAL A 43 2.96 -12.88 8.64
N ILE A 44 3.20 -14.18 8.46
CA ILE A 44 2.35 -15.05 7.65
C ILE A 44 1.29 -15.68 8.55
N ILE A 45 0.04 -15.61 8.13
CA ILE A 45 -1.13 -16.15 8.80
C ILE A 45 -1.64 -17.32 7.94
N THR A 46 -1.45 -18.51 8.47
CA THR A 46 -1.87 -19.78 7.86
C THR A 46 -3.34 -20.04 8.18
N ASN A 47 -4.04 -20.75 7.29
CA ASN A 47 -5.44 -21.15 7.48
C ASN A 47 -6.44 -19.99 7.65
N ALA A 48 -6.06 -18.77 7.25
CA ALA A 48 -6.91 -17.58 7.40
C ALA A 48 -8.03 -17.50 6.35
N ILE A 49 -7.85 -18.15 5.20
CA ILE A 49 -8.75 -18.04 4.05
C ILE A 49 -9.30 -19.39 3.57
N ASN A 50 -9.14 -20.45 4.37
CA ASN A 50 -9.54 -21.82 3.97
C ASN A 50 -11.03 -21.96 3.70
N HIS A 51 -11.86 -21.06 4.22
CA HIS A 51 -13.30 -21.02 3.98
C HIS A 51 -13.69 -20.32 2.68
N TRP A 52 -12.76 -19.66 1.98
CA TRP A 52 -13.04 -18.97 0.73
C TRP A 52 -13.37 -19.96 -0.39
N PRO A 53 -14.53 -19.82 -1.05
CA PRO A 53 -14.83 -20.58 -2.27
C PRO A 53 -13.76 -20.40 -3.36
N ALA A 54 -13.08 -19.25 -3.41
CA ALA A 54 -12.04 -18.93 -4.38
C ALA A 54 -10.93 -19.99 -4.46
N LEU A 55 -10.50 -20.58 -3.33
CA LEU A 55 -9.45 -21.61 -3.29
C LEU A 55 -9.79 -22.87 -4.10
N GLN A 56 -11.08 -23.12 -4.37
CA GLN A 56 -11.52 -24.27 -5.15
C GLN A 56 -12.07 -23.86 -6.53
N LYS A 57 -12.61 -22.64 -6.64
CA LYS A 57 -13.31 -22.19 -7.84
C LYS A 57 -12.41 -21.50 -8.85
N TRP A 58 -11.40 -20.75 -8.43
CA TRP A 58 -10.64 -19.82 -9.29
C TRP A 58 -9.63 -20.52 -10.22
N THR A 59 -10.20 -21.24 -11.19
CA THR A 59 -9.55 -21.83 -12.36
C THR A 59 -9.68 -20.90 -13.56
N ASP A 60 -8.88 -21.12 -14.60
CA ASP A 60 -8.95 -20.28 -15.81
C ASP A 60 -10.30 -20.48 -16.52
N GLU A 61 -10.84 -21.70 -16.51
CA GLU A 61 -12.18 -22.02 -17.02
C GLU A 61 -13.27 -21.28 -16.24
N TYR A 62 -13.19 -21.25 -14.91
CA TYR A 62 -14.15 -20.51 -14.09
C TYR A 62 -14.07 -19.01 -14.34
N PHE A 63 -12.87 -18.44 -14.45
CA PHE A 63 -12.74 -17.02 -14.77
C PHE A 63 -13.29 -16.70 -16.15
N ASP A 64 -13.01 -17.52 -17.15
CA ASP A 64 -13.55 -17.32 -18.50
C ASP A 64 -15.08 -17.39 -18.51
N GLU A 65 -15.67 -18.36 -17.80
CA GLU A 65 -17.13 -18.47 -17.66
C GLU A 65 -17.75 -17.28 -16.91
N ALA A 66 -17.14 -16.88 -15.80
CA ALA A 66 -17.72 -15.88 -14.89
C ALA A 66 -17.51 -14.44 -15.36
N ILE A 67 -16.34 -14.14 -15.93
CA ILE A 67 -15.90 -12.77 -16.25
C ILE A 67 -15.21 -12.66 -17.62
N GLY A 68 -15.20 -13.69 -18.46
CA GLY A 68 -14.49 -13.69 -19.75
C GLY A 68 -14.80 -12.49 -20.66
N ASN A 69 -16.06 -12.04 -20.66
CA ASN A 69 -16.50 -10.89 -21.47
C ASN A 69 -16.26 -9.52 -20.83
N GLU A 70 -15.87 -9.46 -19.55
CA GLU A 70 -15.63 -8.20 -18.85
C GLU A 70 -14.39 -7.49 -19.37
N ILE A 71 -14.45 -6.16 -19.47
CA ILE A 71 -13.31 -5.36 -19.89
C ILE A 71 -12.41 -5.09 -18.69
N VAL A 72 -11.16 -5.48 -18.83
CA VAL A 72 -10.11 -5.32 -17.81
C VAL A 72 -8.98 -4.46 -18.31
N THR A 73 -8.33 -3.76 -17.38
CA THR A 73 -7.08 -3.05 -17.63
C THR A 73 -5.92 -3.95 -17.28
N VAL A 74 -5.10 -4.28 -18.27
CA VAL A 74 -3.92 -5.14 -18.16
C VAL A 74 -2.68 -4.31 -18.39
N ASP A 75 -1.71 -4.46 -17.49
CA ASP A 75 -0.38 -3.88 -17.64
C ASP A 75 0.46 -4.80 -18.53
N VAL A 76 1.05 -4.25 -19.58
CA VAL A 76 1.95 -4.99 -20.48
C VAL A 76 3.31 -4.31 -20.53
N THR A 77 4.35 -5.09 -20.29
CA THR A 77 5.74 -4.62 -20.30
C THR A 77 6.57 -5.50 -21.24
N PRO A 78 7.70 -5.03 -21.77
CA PRO A 78 8.53 -5.87 -22.62
C PRO A 78 9.28 -6.98 -21.87
N THR A 79 9.50 -6.82 -20.56
CA THR A 79 10.41 -7.68 -19.79
C THR A 79 9.89 -8.06 -18.40
N GLY A 80 8.66 -7.67 -18.06
CA GLY A 80 8.06 -7.90 -16.74
C GLY A 80 8.23 -6.76 -15.74
N TYR A 81 9.10 -5.79 -16.01
CA TYR A 81 9.40 -4.68 -15.12
C TYR A 81 8.55 -3.45 -15.48
N GLY A 82 7.40 -3.31 -14.82
CA GLY A 82 6.60 -2.08 -14.79
C GLY A 82 6.91 -1.30 -13.52
N ASP A 83 6.66 0.02 -13.54
CA ASP A 83 6.96 0.93 -12.43
C ASP A 83 8.39 0.73 -11.91
N ALA A 84 9.36 0.93 -12.81
CA ALA A 84 10.76 0.59 -12.58
C ALA A 84 11.69 1.70 -13.07
N VAL A 85 12.92 1.74 -12.54
CA VAL A 85 13.98 2.62 -13.06
C VAL A 85 14.65 1.97 -14.27
N LEU A 86 14.51 2.60 -15.43
CA LEU A 86 15.15 2.18 -16.67
C LEU A 86 16.32 3.11 -17.02
N THR A 87 17.45 2.53 -17.40
CA THR A 87 18.55 3.29 -18.00
C THR A 87 18.42 3.26 -19.52
N LEU A 88 18.25 4.43 -20.14
CA LEU A 88 18.15 4.57 -21.60
C LEU A 88 19.49 4.23 -22.29
N GLU A 89 19.45 3.93 -23.59
CA GLU A 89 20.62 3.46 -24.35
C GLU A 89 21.80 4.44 -24.36
N ASN A 90 21.55 5.74 -24.16
CA ASN A 90 22.60 6.74 -24.01
C ASN A 90 23.45 6.57 -22.73
N LYS A 91 23.09 5.61 -21.85
CA LYS A 91 23.73 5.25 -20.57
C LYS A 91 23.91 6.38 -19.57
N LYS A 92 23.30 7.55 -19.83
CA LYS A 92 23.39 8.74 -18.97
C LYS A 92 22.05 9.13 -18.39
N THR A 93 20.95 8.76 -19.03
CA THR A 93 19.60 9.11 -18.60
C THR A 93 18.92 7.90 -17.96
N GLN A 94 18.47 8.08 -16.73
CA GLN A 94 17.56 7.15 -16.05
C GLN A 94 16.16 7.76 -16.01
N VAL A 95 15.15 6.93 -16.19
CA VAL A 95 13.73 7.31 -16.15
C VAL A 95 12.95 6.31 -15.31
N PHE A 96 11.83 6.75 -14.74
CA PHE A 96 10.84 5.86 -14.18
C PHE A 96 9.88 5.49 -15.31
N VAL A 97 9.71 4.20 -15.58
CA VAL A 97 8.88 3.70 -16.68
C VAL A 97 7.68 2.92 -16.14
N GLN A 98 6.50 3.40 -16.50
CA GLN A 98 5.22 2.75 -16.25
C GLN A 98 4.92 1.68 -17.33
N PRO A 99 4.14 0.64 -17.02
CA PRO A 99 3.67 -0.32 -18.01
C PRO A 99 2.80 0.33 -19.10
N GLU A 100 2.68 -0.32 -20.25
CA GLU A 100 1.63 0.03 -21.21
C GLU A 100 0.30 -0.54 -20.70
N GLU A 101 -0.69 0.31 -20.44
CA GLU A 101 -2.03 -0.13 -20.04
C GLU A 101 -2.87 -0.46 -21.28
N ARG A 102 -3.49 -1.64 -21.28
CA ARG A 102 -4.39 -2.09 -22.35
C ARG A 102 -5.74 -2.48 -21.77
N ASN A 103 -6.82 -2.00 -22.39
CA ASN A 103 -8.16 -2.48 -22.11
C ASN A 103 -8.50 -3.63 -23.08
N MET A 104 -8.88 -4.78 -22.54
CA MET A 104 -9.28 -5.96 -23.30
C MET A 104 -10.30 -6.79 -22.54
N THR A 105 -10.95 -7.75 -23.19
CA THR A 105 -11.80 -8.72 -22.48
C THR A 105 -10.92 -9.64 -21.62
N PHE A 106 -11.46 -10.14 -20.51
CA PHE A 106 -10.73 -11.08 -19.66
C PHE A 106 -10.33 -12.36 -20.42
N SER A 107 -11.18 -12.89 -21.30
CA SER A 107 -10.84 -14.03 -22.17
C SER A 107 -9.61 -13.72 -23.04
N LYS A 108 -9.52 -12.49 -23.55
CA LYS A 108 -8.36 -12.08 -24.35
C LYS A 108 -7.10 -11.94 -23.50
N PHE A 109 -7.24 -11.47 -22.26
CA PHE A 109 -6.17 -11.48 -21.28
C PHE A 109 -5.64 -12.90 -21.05
N LEU A 110 -6.51 -13.89 -20.76
CA LEU A 110 -6.10 -15.28 -20.58
C LEU A 110 -5.36 -15.82 -21.82
N GLU A 111 -5.84 -15.53 -23.03
CA GLU A 111 -5.20 -15.93 -24.28
C GLU A 111 -3.75 -15.42 -24.36
N ILE A 112 -3.52 -14.11 -24.15
CA ILE A 112 -2.17 -13.53 -24.23
C ILE A 112 -1.30 -13.89 -23.02
N TYR A 113 -1.93 -14.16 -21.87
CA TYR A 113 -1.26 -14.52 -20.62
C TYR A 113 -0.57 -15.89 -20.74
N HIS A 114 -1.29 -16.88 -21.30
CA HIS A 114 -0.73 -18.22 -21.53
C HIS A 114 0.10 -18.34 -22.80
N ASP A 115 0.02 -17.38 -23.73
CA ASP A 115 0.89 -17.36 -24.90
C ASP A 115 2.31 -16.90 -24.55
N LYS A 116 3.24 -17.87 -24.42
CA LYS A 116 4.66 -17.59 -24.15
C LYS A 116 5.39 -16.96 -25.35
N GLN A 117 4.80 -16.93 -26.54
CA GLN A 117 5.34 -16.23 -27.72
C GLN A 117 4.83 -14.79 -27.86
N PHE A 118 3.86 -14.39 -27.03
CA PHE A 118 3.35 -13.04 -27.01
C PHE A 118 4.49 -12.03 -26.76
N ASP A 119 4.52 -10.97 -27.56
CA ASP A 119 5.51 -9.90 -27.43
C ASP A 119 5.13 -8.98 -26.27
N GLY A 120 5.53 -9.39 -25.07
CA GLY A 120 5.31 -8.69 -23.82
C GLY A 120 5.07 -9.64 -22.65
N VAL A 121 4.97 -9.06 -21.47
CA VAL A 121 4.62 -9.73 -20.22
C VAL A 121 3.34 -9.05 -19.70
N PRO A 122 2.17 -9.70 -19.89
CA PRO A 122 0.92 -9.20 -19.35
C PRO A 122 0.83 -9.48 -17.84
N TYR A 123 0.33 -8.51 -17.09
CA TYR A 123 0.07 -8.61 -15.66
C TYR A 123 -1.25 -7.91 -15.34
N LEU A 124 -2.17 -8.62 -14.69
CA LEU A 124 -3.37 -8.01 -14.13
C LEU A 124 -3.00 -7.48 -12.75
N SER A 125 -2.62 -6.20 -12.72
CA SER A 125 -2.07 -5.50 -11.56
C SER A 125 -2.74 -4.17 -11.27
N HIS A 126 -3.91 -3.92 -11.87
CA HIS A 126 -4.66 -2.71 -11.60
C HIS A 126 -5.01 -2.64 -10.11
N GLN A 127 -4.40 -1.70 -9.43
CA GLN A 127 -4.74 -1.28 -8.08
C GLN A 127 -5.92 -0.29 -8.17
N ASN A 128 -6.47 0.16 -7.04
CA ASN A 128 -7.70 0.97 -6.94
C ASN A 128 -8.99 0.14 -6.89
N ASP A 129 -9.01 -0.81 -5.97
CA ASP A 129 -10.23 -1.54 -5.64
C ASP A 129 -10.75 -2.43 -6.77
N SER A 130 -9.82 -2.94 -7.58
CA SER A 130 -10.13 -3.65 -8.82
C SER A 130 -11.05 -4.85 -8.62
N LEU A 131 -10.96 -5.59 -7.51
CA LEU A 131 -11.84 -6.73 -7.26
C LEU A 131 -13.31 -6.28 -7.12
N ARG A 132 -13.56 -5.20 -6.38
CA ARG A 132 -14.94 -4.71 -6.15
C ARG A 132 -15.48 -3.92 -7.34
N GLU A 133 -14.63 -3.17 -8.03
CA GLU A 133 -15.04 -2.31 -9.15
C GLU A 133 -15.09 -3.03 -10.50
N GLN A 134 -14.08 -3.84 -10.83
CA GLN A 134 -13.97 -4.51 -12.14
C GLN A 134 -14.53 -5.93 -12.11
N PHE A 135 -14.62 -6.58 -10.94
CA PHE A 135 -14.98 -8.00 -10.82
C PHE A 135 -16.05 -8.29 -9.77
N PRO A 136 -17.21 -7.58 -9.77
CA PRO A 136 -18.25 -7.78 -8.76
C PRO A 136 -18.79 -9.22 -8.68
N GLN A 137 -18.69 -9.99 -9.78
CA GLN A 137 -19.07 -11.41 -9.85
C GLN A 137 -18.21 -12.30 -8.94
N LEU A 138 -16.93 -11.92 -8.72
CA LEU A 138 -15.96 -12.68 -7.94
C LEU A 138 -15.98 -12.35 -6.45
N VAL A 139 -16.55 -11.21 -6.06
CA VAL A 139 -16.55 -10.70 -4.67
C VAL A 139 -17.19 -11.68 -3.68
N HIS A 140 -18.09 -12.55 -4.14
CA HIS A 140 -18.74 -13.55 -3.30
C HIS A 140 -17.88 -14.79 -3.02
N ASP A 141 -16.75 -14.95 -3.72
CA ASP A 141 -15.84 -16.09 -3.54
C ASP A 141 -14.76 -15.82 -2.49
N VAL A 142 -14.68 -14.59 -1.97
CA VAL A 142 -13.74 -14.15 -0.94
C VAL A 142 -14.46 -13.37 0.14
N ASP A 143 -13.82 -13.17 1.29
CA ASP A 143 -14.40 -12.28 2.31
C ASP A 143 -14.40 -10.82 1.82
N ARG A 144 -15.45 -10.08 2.19
CA ARG A 144 -15.48 -8.63 1.94
C ARG A 144 -14.49 -7.87 2.82
N VAL A 145 -14.15 -8.44 3.97
CA VAL A 145 -13.25 -7.88 4.99
C VAL A 145 -12.67 -9.03 5.79
N ILE A 146 -11.41 -8.89 6.22
CA ILE A 146 -10.80 -9.81 7.18
C ILE A 146 -11.10 -9.29 8.59
N ASP A 147 -12.00 -9.96 9.32
CA ASP A 147 -12.61 -9.42 10.55
C ASP A 147 -11.58 -9.03 11.63
N PHE A 148 -10.63 -9.92 11.95
CA PHE A 148 -9.64 -9.64 13.00
C PHE A 148 -8.71 -8.47 12.62
N SER A 149 -8.42 -8.27 11.34
CA SER A 149 -7.55 -7.18 10.89
C SER A 149 -8.30 -5.86 10.91
N ALA A 150 -9.55 -5.83 10.43
CA ALA A 150 -10.38 -4.63 10.47
C ALA A 150 -10.68 -4.18 11.91
N GLU A 151 -10.93 -5.12 12.82
CA GLU A 151 -11.07 -4.80 14.24
C GLU A 151 -9.76 -4.25 14.84
N ALA A 152 -8.62 -4.86 14.54
CA ALA A 152 -7.31 -4.42 15.03
C ALA A 152 -6.92 -3.03 14.49
N PHE A 153 -7.15 -2.77 13.21
CA PHE A 153 -6.86 -1.47 12.58
C PHE A 153 -7.90 -0.40 12.95
N GLY A 154 -9.11 -0.82 13.35
CA GLY A 154 -10.22 0.08 13.64
C GLY A 154 -10.79 0.78 12.40
N ASN A 155 -10.56 0.22 11.20
CA ASN A 155 -11.03 0.74 9.92
C ASN A 155 -11.42 -0.39 8.95
N MET A 156 -12.10 -0.03 7.87
CA MET A 156 -12.44 -0.93 6.76
C MET A 156 -11.40 -0.82 5.64
N PRO A 157 -11.22 -1.85 4.80
CA PRO A 157 -10.30 -1.76 3.68
C PRO A 157 -10.76 -0.71 2.67
N GLU A 158 -9.87 0.22 2.33
CA GLU A 158 -10.07 1.23 1.30
C GLU A 158 -10.15 0.59 -0.08
N ALA A 159 -9.33 -0.44 -0.33
CA ALA A 159 -9.29 -1.18 -1.58
C ALA A 159 -9.15 -2.68 -1.34
N VAL A 160 -9.80 -3.47 -2.21
CA VAL A 160 -9.57 -4.90 -2.37
C VAL A 160 -9.19 -5.15 -3.82
N ASN A 161 -7.96 -5.62 -4.06
CA ASN A 161 -7.43 -5.77 -5.41
C ASN A 161 -7.25 -7.24 -5.78
N LEU A 162 -7.48 -7.54 -7.06
CA LEU A 162 -7.19 -8.84 -7.67
C LEU A 162 -5.86 -8.75 -8.43
N TRP A 163 -5.04 -9.78 -8.30
CA TRP A 163 -3.76 -9.90 -8.98
C TRP A 163 -3.66 -11.23 -9.72
N ILE A 164 -3.35 -11.19 -11.02
CA ILE A 164 -3.11 -12.39 -11.85
C ILE A 164 -1.86 -12.17 -12.70
N GLY A 165 -0.82 -12.95 -12.47
CA GLY A 165 0.45 -12.85 -13.17
C GLY A 165 1.29 -14.13 -13.05
N ASP A 166 2.35 -14.22 -13.85
CA ASP A 166 3.29 -15.34 -13.84
C ASP A 166 4.72 -14.88 -13.48
N ASP A 167 5.64 -15.84 -13.43
CA ASP A 167 7.03 -15.68 -13.00
C ASP A 167 7.84 -14.61 -13.76
N ARG A 168 7.32 -14.11 -14.89
CA ARG A 168 7.93 -13.06 -15.68
C ARG A 168 7.68 -11.66 -15.09
N ALA A 169 6.55 -11.41 -14.44
CA ALA A 169 6.17 -10.08 -13.98
C ALA A 169 6.77 -9.74 -12.60
N VAL A 170 7.27 -8.51 -12.46
CA VAL A 170 7.99 -8.03 -11.28
C VAL A 170 7.45 -6.67 -10.85
N SER A 171 6.98 -6.59 -9.60
CA SER A 171 6.78 -5.32 -8.90
C SER A 171 8.08 -4.95 -8.20
N THR A 172 8.73 -3.87 -8.64
CA THR A 172 10.05 -3.49 -8.15
C THR A 172 9.99 -2.97 -6.71
N MET A 173 11.15 -2.70 -6.10
CA MET A 173 11.23 -2.30 -4.70
C MET A 173 10.49 -0.97 -4.46
N HIS A 174 9.47 -0.98 -3.62
CA HIS A 174 8.67 0.20 -3.26
C HIS A 174 8.08 0.03 -1.85
N LYS A 175 7.33 1.03 -1.37
CA LYS A 175 6.58 0.94 -0.11
C LYS A 175 5.21 1.57 -0.28
N ASP A 176 4.26 1.12 0.55
CA ASP A 176 2.91 1.67 0.61
C ASP A 176 2.63 2.37 1.94
N HIS A 177 1.62 3.23 1.96
CA HIS A 177 1.06 3.81 3.19
C HIS A 177 -0.13 3.00 3.71
N TYR A 178 -0.13 1.69 3.42
CA TYR A 178 -1.24 0.80 3.73
C TYR A 178 -0.78 -0.34 4.63
N GLU A 179 -1.62 -0.70 5.60
CA GLU A 179 -1.56 -2.01 6.22
C GLU A 179 -2.15 -3.02 5.23
N ASN A 180 -1.31 -3.91 4.69
CA ASN A 180 -1.66 -4.76 3.56
C ASN A 180 -1.83 -6.22 4.01
N MET A 181 -3.03 -6.76 3.83
CA MET A 181 -3.32 -8.19 4.04
C MET A 181 -3.31 -8.90 2.68
N TYR A 182 -2.21 -9.55 2.33
CA TYR A 182 -1.98 -10.15 1.00
C TYR A 182 -2.23 -11.66 1.01
N CYS A 183 -3.23 -12.14 0.28
CA CYS A 183 -3.70 -13.52 0.28
C CYS A 183 -3.38 -14.21 -1.05
N VAL A 184 -2.75 -15.40 -1.00
CA VAL A 184 -2.51 -16.21 -2.20
C VAL A 184 -3.61 -17.25 -2.35
N VAL A 185 -4.34 -17.18 -3.46
CA VAL A 185 -5.48 -18.07 -3.77
C VAL A 185 -5.06 -19.25 -4.65
N ARG A 186 -4.08 -19.04 -5.54
CA ARG A 186 -3.52 -20.04 -6.42
C ARG A 186 -2.06 -19.70 -6.69
N GLY A 187 -1.17 -20.70 -6.72
CA GLY A 187 0.24 -20.51 -7.06
C GLY A 187 1.11 -20.04 -5.88
N LEU A 188 2.17 -19.28 -6.17
CA LEU A 188 3.21 -18.92 -5.21
C LEU A 188 3.63 -17.46 -5.39
N LYS A 189 3.49 -16.66 -4.34
CA LYS A 189 3.97 -15.28 -4.32
C LYS A 189 5.29 -15.20 -3.57
N HIS A 190 6.26 -14.48 -4.12
CA HIS A 190 7.57 -14.30 -3.53
C HIS A 190 7.84 -12.81 -3.28
N PHE A 191 8.03 -12.46 -2.02
CA PHE A 191 8.37 -11.12 -1.57
C PHE A 191 9.79 -11.07 -1.03
N ILE A 192 10.43 -9.94 -1.28
CA ILE A 192 11.62 -9.52 -0.59
C ILE A 192 11.29 -8.27 0.19
N LEU A 193 11.46 -8.32 1.51
CA LEU A 193 11.08 -7.26 2.43
C LEU A 193 12.31 -6.58 3.02
N LEU A 194 12.21 -5.26 3.18
CA LEU A 194 13.17 -4.43 3.91
C LEU A 194 12.41 -3.51 4.86
N PRO A 195 12.91 -3.31 6.09
CA PRO A 195 12.22 -2.49 7.08
C PRO A 195 12.23 -1.00 6.68
N PRO A 196 11.25 -0.20 7.14
CA PRO A 196 11.22 1.25 6.93
C PRO A 196 12.51 1.98 7.34
N SER A 197 13.28 1.45 8.30
CA SER A 197 14.56 1.99 8.74
C SER A 197 15.64 1.98 7.65
N ASP A 198 15.49 1.13 6.61
CA ASP A 198 16.47 0.99 5.54
C ASP A 198 16.37 2.07 4.45
N VAL A 199 15.43 3.03 4.59
CA VAL A 199 15.25 4.17 3.66
C VAL A 199 16.57 4.88 3.30
N ALA A 200 17.50 4.96 4.25
CA ALA A 200 18.80 5.59 4.07
C ALA A 200 19.72 4.89 3.04
N PHE A 201 19.44 3.62 2.74
CA PHE A 201 20.30 2.74 1.94
C PHE A 201 19.68 2.36 0.59
N LEU A 202 18.44 2.80 0.33
CA LEU A 202 17.67 2.46 -0.87
C LEU A 202 17.84 3.46 -2.02
N HIS A 203 18.48 4.60 -1.78
CA HIS A 203 18.77 5.61 -2.82
C HIS A 203 17.53 6.10 -3.59
N GLU A 204 16.42 6.29 -2.89
CA GLU A 204 15.21 6.87 -3.49
C GLU A 204 15.50 8.27 -4.04
N THR A 205 15.15 8.51 -5.31
CA THR A 205 15.37 9.80 -5.97
C THR A 205 14.36 10.00 -7.10
N GLU A 206 14.20 11.25 -7.54
CA GLU A 206 13.31 11.67 -8.62
C GLU A 206 13.82 11.21 -9.99
N TYR A 207 12.94 10.58 -10.76
CA TYR A 207 13.17 10.22 -12.16
C TYR A 207 12.06 10.79 -13.04
N PRO A 208 12.35 11.22 -14.29
CA PRO A 208 11.30 11.55 -15.24
C PRO A 208 10.32 10.39 -15.43
N THR A 209 9.03 10.68 -15.32
CA THR A 209 7.95 9.70 -15.50
C THR A 209 7.72 9.46 -16.99
N THR A 210 7.75 8.20 -17.38
CA THR A 210 7.64 7.73 -18.76
C THR A 210 6.77 6.48 -18.82
N ARG A 211 6.43 6.03 -20.02
CA ARG A 211 5.59 4.84 -20.20
C ARG A 211 6.07 3.98 -21.37
N TYR A 212 5.97 2.67 -21.23
CA TYR A 212 6.17 1.76 -22.36
C TYR A 212 5.08 1.95 -23.41
N VAL A 213 5.46 1.86 -24.69
CA VAL A 213 4.54 1.84 -25.83
C VAL A 213 4.98 0.76 -26.80
N HIS A 214 4.12 -0.21 -27.09
CA HIS A 214 4.39 -1.23 -28.08
C HIS A 214 4.20 -0.66 -29.51
N LYS A 215 4.92 -1.19 -30.49
CA LYS A 215 4.90 -0.73 -31.90
C LYS A 215 3.50 -0.69 -32.51
N SER A 216 2.57 -1.50 -32.01
CA SER A 216 1.18 -1.50 -32.49
C SER A 216 0.38 -0.27 -32.04
N ASN A 217 0.89 0.50 -31.08
CA ASN A 217 0.20 1.64 -30.47
C ASN A 217 0.92 2.99 -30.71
N VAL A 218 2.04 3.00 -31.43
CA VAL A 218 2.86 4.21 -31.64
C VAL A 218 2.12 5.31 -32.41
N ASP A 219 1.17 4.95 -33.27
CA ASP A 219 0.37 5.90 -34.05
C ASP A 219 -0.50 6.83 -33.19
N GLN A 220 -0.67 6.51 -31.90
CA GLN A 220 -1.39 7.33 -30.92
C GLN A 220 -0.52 8.44 -30.31
N PHE A 221 0.79 8.44 -30.57
CA PHE A 221 1.76 9.34 -29.95
C PHE A 221 2.49 10.18 -31.01
N ASP A 222 2.99 11.34 -30.59
CA ASP A 222 3.89 12.14 -31.43
C ASP A 222 5.22 11.37 -31.58
N PRO A 223 5.70 11.11 -32.81
CA PRO A 223 6.97 10.40 -33.02
C PRO A 223 8.18 11.06 -32.33
N SER A 224 8.14 12.39 -32.08
CA SER A 224 9.20 13.11 -31.37
C SER A 224 9.27 12.82 -29.88
N THR A 225 8.21 12.25 -29.30
CA THR A 225 8.12 11.90 -27.87
C THR A 225 8.43 10.42 -27.60
N LEU A 226 8.70 9.63 -28.65
CA LEU A 226 9.00 8.21 -28.56
C LEU A 226 10.51 7.96 -28.67
N ILE A 227 11.05 7.25 -27.69
CA ILE A 227 12.44 6.77 -27.70
C ILE A 227 12.43 5.26 -27.88
N GLN A 228 13.18 4.75 -28.85
CA GLN A 228 13.34 3.31 -29.03
C GLN A 228 13.89 2.66 -27.75
N SER A 229 13.22 1.61 -27.27
CA SER A 229 13.74 0.82 -26.15
C SER A 229 14.72 -0.25 -26.66
N LYS A 230 15.45 -0.89 -25.73
CA LYS A 230 16.31 -2.04 -26.05
C LYS A 230 15.56 -3.22 -26.69
N ASN A 231 14.23 -3.28 -26.50
CA ASN A 231 13.37 -4.26 -27.14
C ASN A 231 12.85 -3.68 -28.46
N PRO A 232 13.14 -4.29 -29.63
CA PRO A 232 12.89 -3.67 -30.95
C PRO A 232 11.46 -3.23 -31.22
N ASN A 233 10.47 -3.94 -30.67
CA ASN A 233 9.06 -3.65 -30.87
C ASN A 233 8.48 -2.69 -29.82
N TRP A 234 9.31 -2.12 -28.95
CA TRP A 234 8.87 -1.31 -27.81
C TRP A 234 9.60 0.03 -27.75
N PHE A 235 8.86 1.05 -27.36
CA PHE A 235 9.29 2.43 -27.20
C PHE A 235 9.03 2.91 -25.78
N ILE A 236 9.70 4.00 -25.41
CA ILE A 236 9.47 4.76 -24.20
C ILE A 236 8.87 6.09 -24.61
N HIS A 237 7.62 6.34 -24.20
CA HIS A 237 6.98 7.63 -24.36
C HIS A 237 7.44 8.58 -23.27
N MET A 238 8.00 9.71 -23.69
CA MET A 238 8.42 10.84 -22.84
C MET A 238 7.51 12.06 -23.07
N PRO A 239 6.66 12.44 -22.11
CA PRO A 239 5.74 13.56 -22.29
C PRO A 239 6.46 14.89 -22.61
N PRO A 240 5.99 15.66 -23.61
CA PRO A 240 6.68 16.87 -24.09
C PRO A 240 6.55 18.08 -23.16
N GLU A 241 5.54 18.13 -22.28
CA GLU A 241 5.32 19.25 -21.34
C GLU A 241 5.73 18.90 -19.89
N GLY A 242 6.95 19.29 -19.51
CA GLY A 242 7.21 19.78 -18.16
C GLY A 242 7.21 18.78 -16.98
N ARG A 243 8.08 17.77 -17.05
CA ARG A 243 8.76 17.11 -15.91
C ARG A 243 7.85 16.60 -14.79
N GLU A 244 6.87 15.75 -15.11
CA GLU A 244 6.42 14.82 -14.08
C GLU A 244 7.64 13.94 -13.71
N THR A 245 7.95 13.95 -12.42
CA THR A 245 8.96 13.05 -11.86
C THR A 245 8.30 12.19 -10.81
N THR A 246 8.81 10.97 -10.70
CA THR A 246 8.40 10.02 -9.68
C THR A 246 9.63 9.68 -8.85
N PRO A 247 9.59 9.88 -7.52
CA PRO A 247 10.62 9.34 -6.64
C PRO A 247 10.53 7.82 -6.67
N TRP A 248 11.65 7.15 -6.97
CA TRP A 248 11.69 5.69 -7.01
C TRP A 248 13.02 5.15 -6.54
N ILE A 249 13.04 3.86 -6.22
CA ILE A 249 14.22 3.14 -5.72
C ILE A 249 14.94 2.47 -6.90
N PRO A 250 16.20 2.84 -7.18
CA PRO A 250 17.00 2.19 -8.21
C PRO A 250 17.75 0.94 -7.72
N VAL A 251 17.78 0.71 -6.40
CA VAL A 251 18.47 -0.43 -5.78
C VAL A 251 17.61 -1.68 -5.92
N ASP A 252 18.13 -2.70 -6.60
CA ASP A 252 17.51 -4.03 -6.62
C ASP A 252 18.10 -4.89 -5.48
N PRO A 253 17.31 -5.30 -4.47
CA PRO A 253 17.82 -6.08 -3.33
C PRO A 253 18.34 -7.46 -3.71
N VAL A 254 17.99 -8.02 -4.88
CA VAL A 254 18.52 -9.33 -5.32
C VAL A 254 19.82 -9.23 -6.11
N ALA A 255 20.20 -8.01 -6.52
CA ALA A 255 21.34 -7.75 -7.37
C ALA A 255 22.00 -6.42 -6.99
N ILE A 256 22.39 -6.30 -5.72
CA ILE A 256 22.93 -5.05 -5.16
C ILE A 256 24.26 -4.72 -5.85
N ASP A 257 24.27 -3.62 -6.59
CA ASP A 257 25.49 -3.01 -7.13
C ASP A 257 26.10 -2.08 -6.07
N THR A 258 27.02 -2.60 -5.26
CA THR A 258 27.69 -1.81 -4.21
C THR A 258 28.70 -0.82 -4.74
N ASP A 259 29.13 -0.94 -6.00
CA ASP A 259 30.01 0.06 -6.62
C ASP A 259 29.20 1.32 -6.96
N LYS A 260 27.97 1.15 -7.45
CA LYS A 260 27.03 2.23 -7.72
C LYS A 260 26.32 2.74 -6.46
N PHE A 261 25.99 1.84 -5.54
CA PHE A 261 25.26 2.13 -4.30
C PHE A 261 26.00 1.60 -3.06
N PRO A 262 27.13 2.23 -2.65
CA PRO A 262 27.95 1.71 -1.55
C PRO A 262 27.23 1.56 -0.22
N LYS A 263 26.18 2.37 0.00
CA LYS A 263 25.35 2.35 1.21
C LYS A 263 24.39 1.14 1.23
N ALA A 264 24.01 0.61 0.07
CA ALA A 264 23.12 -0.53 -0.03
C ALA A 264 23.73 -1.83 0.55
N LYS A 265 25.05 -1.89 0.80
CA LYS A 265 25.68 -3.03 1.51
C LYS A 265 25.13 -3.26 2.93
N HIS A 266 24.46 -2.26 3.50
CA HIS A 266 23.87 -2.34 4.83
C HIS A 266 22.46 -2.93 4.84
N ILE A 267 21.78 -3.07 3.69
CA ILE A 267 20.43 -3.65 3.67
C ILE A 267 20.50 -5.15 3.94
N GLN A 268 19.49 -5.68 4.62
CA GLN A 268 19.37 -7.11 4.89
C GLN A 268 18.00 -7.61 4.45
N PRO A 269 17.88 -8.13 3.22
CA PRO A 269 16.61 -8.59 2.68
C PRO A 269 16.03 -9.76 3.48
N LEU A 270 14.73 -9.70 3.80
CA LEU A 270 13.95 -10.82 4.32
C LEU A 270 13.17 -11.46 3.18
N GLU A 271 13.44 -12.74 2.93
CA GLU A 271 12.78 -13.50 1.89
C GLU A 271 11.50 -14.16 2.41
N VAL A 272 10.42 -14.05 1.64
CA VAL A 272 9.10 -14.57 1.99
C VAL A 272 8.50 -15.24 0.76
N VAL A 273 8.24 -16.54 0.86
CA VAL A 273 7.39 -17.26 -0.10
C VAL A 273 6.06 -17.54 0.57
N LEU A 274 4.98 -17.04 -0.03
CA LEU A 274 3.60 -17.34 0.32
C LEU A 274 3.08 -18.46 -0.57
N GLU A 275 2.52 -19.47 0.08
CA GLU A 275 1.86 -20.60 -0.57
C GLU A 275 0.35 -20.36 -0.70
N GLU A 276 -0.30 -21.19 -1.52
CA GLU A 276 -1.76 -21.23 -1.63
C GLU A 276 -2.43 -21.38 -0.26
N GLY A 277 -3.40 -20.52 0.03
CA GLY A 277 -4.10 -20.50 1.32
C GLY A 277 -3.39 -19.68 2.41
N GLU A 278 -2.19 -19.15 2.16
CA GLU A 278 -1.48 -18.28 3.09
C GLU A 278 -1.81 -16.79 2.89
N MET A 279 -1.77 -16.05 4.00
CA MET A 279 -1.95 -14.60 4.04
C MET A 279 -0.71 -13.94 4.66
N LEU A 280 -0.13 -12.94 4.01
CA LEU A 280 0.91 -12.08 4.59
C LEU A 280 0.26 -10.81 5.15
N TYR A 281 0.49 -10.52 6.42
CA TYR A 281 0.44 -9.15 6.90
C TYR A 281 1.74 -8.45 6.51
N LEU A 282 1.65 -7.53 5.56
CA LEU A 282 2.71 -6.64 5.13
C LEU A 282 2.45 -5.26 5.76
N PRO A 283 3.20 -4.87 6.81
CA PRO A 283 2.93 -3.66 7.53
C PRO A 283 3.18 -2.41 6.69
N SER A 284 2.49 -1.32 7.03
CA SER A 284 2.71 -0.03 6.38
C SER A 284 4.18 0.39 6.41
N LEU A 285 4.59 1.10 5.34
CA LEU A 285 5.94 1.60 5.09
C LEU A 285 7.03 0.55 4.86
N TRP A 286 6.71 -0.75 4.96
CA TRP A 286 7.69 -1.79 4.61
C TRP A 286 8.01 -1.75 3.13
N TYR A 287 9.30 -1.70 2.85
CA TYR A 287 9.81 -1.79 1.50
C TYR A 287 9.68 -3.23 1.04
N HIS A 288 9.11 -3.42 -0.15
CA HIS A 288 8.88 -4.74 -0.70
C HIS A 288 9.09 -4.76 -2.21
N ARG A 289 9.72 -5.84 -2.68
CA ARG A 289 9.74 -6.27 -4.08
C ARG A 289 8.89 -7.52 -4.17
N ALA A 290 7.88 -7.52 -5.04
CA ALA A 290 6.94 -8.62 -5.18
C ALA A 290 7.07 -9.29 -6.55
N THR A 291 7.18 -10.61 -6.52
CA THR A 291 7.23 -11.49 -7.70
C THR A 291 6.30 -12.68 -7.48
N GLN A 292 6.14 -13.51 -8.49
CA GLN A 292 5.56 -14.84 -8.34
C GLN A 292 6.52 -15.88 -8.91
N LEU A 293 6.39 -17.14 -8.47
CA LEU A 293 7.26 -18.24 -8.91
C LEU A 293 6.61 -19.13 -9.98
N CYS A 294 5.32 -18.90 -10.24
CA CYS A 294 4.50 -19.60 -11.21
C CYS A 294 3.24 -18.76 -11.49
N ASP A 295 2.35 -19.29 -12.33
CA ASP A 295 1.02 -18.72 -12.55
C ASP A 295 0.30 -18.56 -11.20
N THR A 296 0.03 -17.32 -10.82
CA THR A 296 -0.39 -16.96 -9.45
C THR A 296 -1.61 -16.06 -9.48
N VAL A 297 -2.57 -16.36 -8.61
CA VAL A 297 -3.75 -15.54 -8.34
C VAL A 297 -3.75 -15.15 -6.87
N SER A 298 -3.91 -13.86 -6.60
CA SER A 298 -3.90 -13.33 -5.24
C SER A 298 -4.89 -12.19 -5.07
N VAL A 299 -5.33 -12.00 -3.83
CA VAL A 299 -6.22 -10.91 -3.42
C VAL A 299 -5.56 -10.19 -2.27
N ASN A 300 -5.60 -8.86 -2.27
CA ASN A 300 -5.09 -8.11 -1.13
C ASN A 300 -6.11 -7.08 -0.62
N TYR A 301 -6.05 -6.80 0.69
CA TYR A 301 -6.85 -5.78 1.34
C TYR A 301 -5.93 -4.66 1.84
N TRP A 302 -6.21 -3.45 1.39
CA TRP A 302 -5.49 -2.25 1.84
C TRP A 302 -6.31 -1.48 2.85
N HIS A 303 -5.75 -1.35 4.05
CA HIS A 303 -6.28 -0.51 5.11
C HIS A 303 -5.35 0.70 5.27
N ASP A 304 -5.88 1.91 5.26
CA ASP A 304 -5.06 3.11 5.47
C ASP A 304 -4.31 3.01 6.80
N MET A 305 -3.04 3.40 6.79
CA MET A 305 -2.22 3.34 7.99
C MET A 305 -2.65 4.40 9.01
N GLU A 306 -2.35 4.16 10.28
CA GLU A 306 -2.43 5.24 11.27
C GLU A 306 -1.20 6.15 11.13
N PHE A 307 -1.41 7.44 10.82
CA PHE A 307 -0.36 8.46 10.78
C PHE A 307 0.05 8.89 12.20
N ASP A 308 0.72 7.99 12.92
CA ASP A 308 1.14 8.13 14.30
C ASP A 308 2.63 8.50 14.45
N ALA A 309 3.20 8.29 15.64
CA ALA A 309 4.60 8.54 15.91
C ALA A 309 5.55 7.78 14.96
N LYS A 310 5.18 6.56 14.51
CA LYS A 310 6.00 5.77 13.58
C LYS A 310 6.18 6.49 12.25
N TYR A 311 5.09 7.05 11.71
CA TYR A 311 5.16 7.84 10.49
C TYR A 311 6.00 9.11 10.66
N VAL A 312 5.85 9.82 11.79
CA VAL A 312 6.64 11.03 12.07
C VAL A 312 8.14 10.73 12.09
N TYR A 313 8.56 9.65 12.76
CA TYR A 313 9.96 9.24 12.80
C TYR A 313 10.46 8.73 11.44
N PHE A 314 9.66 7.95 10.72
CA PHE A 314 9.98 7.53 9.36
C PHE A 314 10.20 8.75 8.47
N ASN A 315 9.28 9.72 8.47
CA ASN A 315 9.37 10.90 7.62
C ASN A 315 10.59 11.78 7.99
N PHE A 316 10.92 11.88 9.27
CA PHE A 316 12.16 12.55 9.71
C PHE A 316 13.41 11.86 9.12
N LEU A 317 13.49 10.53 9.21
CA LEU A 317 14.60 9.76 8.66
C LEU A 317 14.67 9.89 7.13
N HIS A 318 13.54 9.71 6.45
CA HIS A 318 13.42 9.83 5.00
C HIS A 318 13.89 11.23 4.53
N VAL A 319 13.36 12.32 5.08
CA VAL A 319 13.76 13.68 4.70
C VAL A 319 15.24 13.95 4.98
N THR A 320 15.77 13.52 6.13
CA THR A 320 17.18 13.76 6.47
C THR A 320 18.14 13.05 5.53
N THR A 321 17.79 11.85 5.07
CA THR A 321 18.59 11.07 4.11
C THR A 321 18.59 11.70 2.71
N THR A 322 17.44 12.20 2.24
CA THR A 322 17.32 12.88 0.95
C THR A 322 18.13 14.19 0.91
N VAL A 323 18.14 14.97 1.98
CA VAL A 323 18.92 16.23 2.07
C VAL A 323 20.43 15.97 2.09
N HIS A 324 20.89 14.91 2.75
CA HIS A 324 22.33 14.59 2.84
C HIS A 324 22.89 13.89 1.59
N GLY A 325 22.04 13.34 0.73
CA GLY A 325 22.43 12.72 -0.55
C GLY A 325 22.92 13.70 -1.63
N GLY A 326 23.03 15.00 -1.34
CA GLY A 326 23.51 16.01 -2.28
C GLY A 326 22.48 16.41 -3.35
N HIS A 327 21.22 16.01 -3.20
CA HIS A 327 20.15 16.44 -4.08
C HIS A 327 19.60 17.76 -3.54
N ASN A 328 20.12 18.87 -4.08
CA ASN A 328 19.62 20.24 -3.86
C ASN A 328 18.22 20.45 -4.49
N GLY A 329 17.27 19.58 -4.17
CA GLY A 329 15.85 19.87 -4.34
C GLY A 329 15.48 20.90 -3.27
N ILE A 330 15.00 22.07 -3.72
CA ILE A 330 14.48 23.12 -2.84
C ILE A 330 13.31 22.52 -2.04
N PHE A 331 13.57 22.06 -0.82
CA PHE A 331 12.53 21.83 0.16
C PHE A 331 12.26 23.15 0.87
N ILE A 332 11.24 23.86 0.38
CA ILE A 332 10.49 24.77 1.22
C ILE A 332 9.92 23.90 2.33
N PHE A 333 10.33 24.16 3.58
CA PHE A 333 9.60 23.75 4.78
C PHE A 333 8.15 24.20 4.61
N ASN A 334 7.30 23.37 4.00
CA ASN A 334 5.90 23.68 3.87
C ASN A 334 5.24 23.19 5.15
N SER A 335 5.53 23.89 6.26
CA SER A 335 4.76 23.78 7.51
C SER A 335 3.26 23.98 7.28
N MET A 336 2.87 24.56 6.14
CA MET A 336 1.48 24.66 5.68
C MET A 336 0.85 23.34 5.23
N ALA A 337 1.61 22.32 4.81
CA ALA A 337 1.03 21.03 4.43
C ALA A 337 0.52 20.28 5.67
N SER A 338 1.30 20.29 6.75
CA SER A 338 0.89 19.76 8.05
C SER A 338 -0.28 20.55 8.65
N ALA A 339 -0.30 21.89 8.50
CA ALA A 339 -1.41 22.72 8.97
C ALA A 339 -2.70 22.51 8.16
N LYS A 340 -2.64 22.35 6.83
CA LYS A 340 -3.81 22.06 5.98
C LYS A 340 -4.34 20.65 6.15
N LEU A 341 -3.48 19.64 6.31
CA LEU A 341 -3.90 18.29 6.68
C LEU A 341 -4.62 18.31 8.03
N TYR A 342 -4.06 19.03 9.01
CA TYR A 342 -4.69 19.18 10.31
C TYR A 342 -6.02 19.96 10.25
N GLU A 343 -6.10 21.07 9.52
CA GLU A 343 -7.35 21.84 9.31
C GLU A 343 -8.42 21.03 8.56
N THR A 344 -8.03 20.21 7.59
CA THR A 344 -8.95 19.32 6.84
C THR A 344 -9.46 18.18 7.74
N MET A 345 -8.61 17.60 8.57
CA MET A 345 -9.00 16.59 9.57
C MET A 345 -9.90 17.15 10.67
N VAL A 346 -9.69 18.41 11.07
CA VAL A 346 -10.52 19.11 12.06
C VAL A 346 -11.85 19.57 11.47
N SER A 347 -11.89 20.04 10.21
CA SER A 347 -13.14 20.44 9.56
C SER A 347 -14.06 19.25 9.31
N TYR A 348 -13.52 18.09 8.93
CA TYR A 348 -14.27 16.86 8.67
C TYR A 348 -14.95 16.29 9.92
N LYS A 349 -14.41 16.56 11.12
CA LYS A 349 -15.03 16.18 12.40
C LYS A 349 -16.13 17.15 12.86
N SER A 350 -16.24 18.35 12.28
CA SER A 350 -17.18 19.39 12.72
C SER A 350 -18.46 19.49 11.90
N SER A 351 -18.53 18.87 10.73
CA SER A 351 -19.69 18.88 9.83
C SER A 351 -20.50 17.57 9.92
N PHE A 352 -21.12 17.33 11.08
CA PHE A 352 -22.18 16.34 11.21
C PHE A 352 -23.40 16.99 11.90
N THR A 353 -24.29 17.55 11.10
CA THR A 353 -25.69 17.78 11.49
C THR A 353 -26.50 16.62 10.89
N PRO A 354 -27.21 15.82 11.71
CA PRO A 354 -27.97 14.69 11.17
C PRO A 354 -29.13 15.20 10.29
N PRO A 355 -29.35 14.64 9.08
CA PRO A 355 -30.47 15.02 8.25
C PRO A 355 -31.80 14.48 8.81
N LYS A 356 -32.88 15.24 8.61
CA LYS A 356 -34.27 14.82 8.90
C LYS A 356 -34.71 13.73 7.91
N PRO A 357 -35.59 12.79 8.31
CA PRO A 357 -36.02 11.70 7.44
C PRO A 357 -37.05 12.20 6.42
N VAL A 358 -36.80 11.97 5.12
CA VAL A 358 -37.82 12.09 4.07
C VAL A 358 -37.63 10.97 3.04
N GLU A 359 -38.79 10.49 2.58
CA GLU A 359 -39.11 9.26 1.83
C GLU A 359 -38.42 9.07 0.46
N GLN A 360 -38.37 7.79 0.05
CA GLN A 360 -37.88 7.29 -1.24
C GLN A 360 -38.55 7.95 -2.45
N VAL A 361 -37.75 8.37 -3.44
CA VAL A 361 -38.08 8.22 -4.87
C VAL A 361 -36.78 7.92 -5.62
N TRP A 362 -36.74 6.77 -6.30
CA TRP A 362 -35.65 6.37 -7.20
C TRP A 362 -35.79 7.12 -8.54
N ASN A 363 -34.70 7.74 -9.01
CA ASN A 363 -34.53 8.09 -10.41
C ASN A 363 -33.05 8.03 -10.80
N PHE A 364 -32.76 7.20 -11.79
CA PHE A 364 -31.43 6.96 -12.37
C PHE A 364 -30.98 8.12 -13.27
N SER A 365 -29.71 8.52 -13.11
CA SER A 365 -28.74 8.79 -14.19
C SER A 365 -27.33 8.92 -13.57
N PRO A 366 -26.28 8.39 -14.21
CA PRO A 366 -24.99 8.17 -13.57
C PRO A 366 -24.15 9.47 -13.53
N PRO A 367 -23.41 9.76 -12.45
CA PRO A 367 -22.30 10.67 -12.53
C PRO A 367 -21.04 9.92 -12.96
N VAL A 368 -20.47 10.38 -14.08
CA VAL A 368 -19.08 10.14 -14.50
C VAL A 368 -18.17 10.58 -13.36
N HIS A 369 -17.53 9.63 -12.67
CA HIS A 369 -16.58 9.93 -11.59
C HIS A 369 -15.15 10.07 -12.15
N PRO A 370 -14.38 11.09 -11.71
CA PRO A 370 -13.03 11.32 -12.19
C PRO A 370 -12.06 10.29 -11.59
N ARG A 371 -11.25 9.72 -12.48
CA ARG A 371 -10.09 8.83 -12.23
C ARG A 371 -9.29 9.26 -11.00
N ILE A 372 -9.09 8.34 -10.05
CA ILE A 372 -8.12 8.51 -8.96
C ILE A 372 -6.74 8.19 -9.52
N LEU A 373 -6.06 9.21 -10.03
CA LEU A 373 -4.62 9.22 -10.25
C LEU A 373 -4.13 10.53 -9.66
N LYS A 374 -3.83 10.53 -8.36
CA LYS A 374 -3.20 11.66 -7.66
C LYS A 374 -2.31 11.15 -6.55
N HIS A 375 -1.03 10.95 -6.87
CA HIS A 375 0.02 11.24 -5.91
C HIS A 375 1.04 12.19 -6.54
N GLN A 376 1.31 13.25 -5.78
CA GLN A 376 2.21 14.38 -6.01
C GLN A 376 1.73 15.51 -6.97
N ILE A 377 1.99 16.76 -6.54
CA ILE A 377 1.80 18.08 -7.18
C ILE A 377 0.60 18.92 -6.66
N LEU A 378 0.91 19.90 -5.81
CA LEU A 378 0.05 21.02 -5.39
C LEU A 378 0.23 22.23 -6.33
N ARG A 379 -0.85 22.72 -6.94
CA ARG A 379 -0.87 24.00 -7.70
C ARG A 379 -1.22 25.20 -6.79
N LYS A 380 -0.54 26.34 -7.03
CA LYS A 380 -0.69 27.66 -6.38
C LYS A 380 -1.69 28.56 -7.12
N VAL A 381 -2.49 29.37 -6.41
CA VAL A 381 -3.06 30.70 -6.81
C VAL A 381 -3.37 31.55 -5.53
N PRO A 382 -3.28 32.91 -5.53
CA PRO A 382 -2.99 33.79 -4.37
C PRO A 382 -4.23 34.38 -3.62
N PRO A 383 -4.03 35.17 -2.52
CA PRO A 383 -5.03 35.39 -1.47
C PRO A 383 -5.69 36.78 -1.46
N THR A 384 -6.92 36.85 -0.91
CA THR A 384 -7.59 38.01 -0.24
C THR A 384 -8.91 37.48 0.36
N SER A 385 -9.49 37.88 1.51
CA SER A 385 -9.21 38.85 2.57
C SER A 385 -10.25 38.67 3.70
N ASN A 386 -9.79 38.63 4.95
CA ASN A 386 -10.33 39.19 6.22
C ASN A 386 -11.85 39.30 6.60
N THR A 387 -12.07 38.95 7.88
CA THR A 387 -12.97 39.55 8.94
C THR A 387 -14.41 38.99 9.16
N PRO A 388 -15.06 39.15 10.35
CA PRO A 388 -14.90 38.29 11.54
C PRO A 388 -16.24 37.83 12.21
N ILE A 389 -16.09 37.02 13.26
CA ILE A 389 -17.12 36.39 14.14
C ILE A 389 -17.99 37.41 14.92
N PRO A 390 -19.20 37.03 15.37
CA PRO A 390 -19.47 37.06 16.81
C PRO A 390 -20.25 35.86 17.41
N THR A 391 -19.89 35.58 18.66
CA THR A 391 -20.38 34.67 19.71
C THR A 391 -21.85 34.85 20.14
N ILE A 392 -22.46 33.84 20.81
CA ILE A 392 -22.98 33.90 22.21
C ILE A 392 -23.84 32.66 22.63
N ALA A 393 -23.49 32.12 23.81
CA ALA A 393 -24.25 31.47 24.91
C ALA A 393 -25.07 30.15 24.81
N VAL A 394 -24.86 29.35 25.87
CA VAL A 394 -25.60 28.18 26.41
C VAL A 394 -25.93 28.54 27.88
N PRO A 395 -27.07 28.19 28.51
CA PRO A 395 -27.09 27.00 29.41
C PRO A 395 -28.44 26.31 29.79
N GLY A 396 -28.33 25.01 30.15
CA GLY A 396 -29.11 24.31 31.21
C GLY A 396 -30.40 23.57 30.77
N ALA A 397 -30.91 22.51 31.41
CA ALA A 397 -30.45 21.45 32.33
C ALA A 397 -31.60 20.45 32.60
N ARG A 398 -31.26 19.14 32.75
CA ARG A 398 -31.84 18.04 33.62
C ARG A 398 -33.14 17.25 33.32
N LYS A 399 -32.93 15.90 33.28
CA LYS A 399 -33.62 14.70 33.88
C LYS A 399 -35.09 14.36 33.45
N VAL A 400 -35.57 13.11 33.28
CA VAL A 400 -35.59 11.88 34.13
C VAL A 400 -35.95 10.59 33.32
N VAL A 401 -35.32 9.46 33.68
CA VAL A 401 -35.62 7.98 33.70
C VAL A 401 -36.89 7.36 33.03
N GLU A 402 -36.72 6.28 32.22
CA GLU A 402 -37.26 4.89 32.38
C GLU A 402 -36.84 3.96 31.19
N ALA A 403 -36.70 2.64 31.44
CA ALA A 403 -36.38 1.54 30.50
C ALA A 403 -37.60 0.57 30.40
N PRO A 404 -37.75 -0.44 29.48
CA PRO A 404 -36.68 -1.21 28.80
C PRO A 404 -36.99 -1.78 27.36
N LYS A 405 -36.00 -2.54 26.83
CA LYS A 405 -36.03 -3.57 25.75
C LYS A 405 -35.89 -3.11 24.29
N THR A 406 -34.70 -3.30 23.70
CA THR A 406 -34.43 -3.88 22.36
C THR A 406 -32.90 -3.98 22.12
N MET A 407 -32.48 -4.87 21.21
CA MET A 407 -31.11 -5.32 20.91
C MET A 407 -30.09 -4.19 20.69
N PRO A 408 -28.79 -4.34 21.04
CA PRO A 408 -27.82 -3.30 20.76
C PRO A 408 -27.36 -3.35 19.30
N SER A 409 -27.86 -2.37 18.56
CA SER A 409 -27.25 -1.79 17.38
C SER A 409 -26.05 -0.92 17.77
N TYR A 410 -25.09 -0.80 16.85
CA TYR A 410 -24.10 0.30 16.73
C TYR A 410 -23.43 0.79 18.05
N GLN A 411 -22.30 0.19 18.41
CA GLN A 411 -21.40 0.83 19.37
C GLN A 411 -20.63 1.98 18.70
N SER A 412 -21.03 3.18 19.09
CA SER A 412 -20.41 4.47 18.79
C SER A 412 -18.97 4.59 19.30
N LYS A 413 -18.24 5.63 18.86
CA LYS A 413 -16.89 6.10 19.27
C LYS A 413 -16.51 5.97 20.76
N VAL A 414 -17.47 5.78 21.66
CA VAL A 414 -17.26 5.47 23.08
C VAL A 414 -16.59 4.09 23.29
N GLY A 415 -16.88 3.10 22.43
CA GLY A 415 -16.23 1.78 22.48
C GLY A 415 -14.73 1.83 22.15
N LEU A 416 -14.32 2.72 21.23
CA LEU A 416 -12.91 2.92 20.83
C LEU A 416 -12.06 3.52 21.96
N LEU A 417 -12.61 4.48 22.72
CA LEU A 417 -11.91 5.05 23.88
C LEU A 417 -11.79 4.04 25.02
N GLU A 418 -12.81 3.20 25.20
CA GLU A 418 -12.81 2.16 26.22
C GLU A 418 -11.84 1.03 25.87
N LEU A 419 -11.78 0.61 24.60
CA LEU A 419 -10.79 -0.37 24.11
C LEU A 419 -9.36 0.17 24.26
N ARG A 420 -9.13 1.43 23.89
CA ARG A 420 -7.84 2.10 24.08
C ARG A 420 -7.44 2.17 25.55
N ARG A 421 -8.37 2.50 26.44
CA ARG A 421 -8.15 2.53 27.89
C ARG A 421 -7.76 1.13 28.41
N GLN A 422 -8.46 0.10 27.97
CA GLN A 422 -8.17 -1.29 28.35
C GLN A 422 -6.79 -1.75 27.86
N VAL A 423 -6.38 -1.35 26.65
CA VAL A 423 -5.03 -1.63 26.11
C VAL A 423 -3.96 -0.86 26.88
N GLU A 424 -4.17 0.43 27.15
CA GLU A 424 -3.22 1.24 27.92
C GLU A 424 -3.06 0.73 29.36
N GLU A 425 -4.16 0.27 30.00
CA GLU A 425 -4.17 -0.35 31.33
C GLU A 425 -3.43 -1.69 31.34
N ARG A 426 -3.65 -2.53 30.32
CA ARG A 426 -2.95 -3.81 30.22
C ARG A 426 -1.46 -3.64 29.97
N LEU A 427 -1.08 -2.72 29.07
CA LEU A 427 0.33 -2.38 28.84
C LEU A 427 1.00 -1.80 30.10
N ALA A 428 0.25 -1.08 30.93
CA ALA A 428 0.76 -0.59 32.21
C ALA A 428 0.92 -1.71 33.26
N GLN A 429 0.00 -2.68 33.30
CA GLN A 429 0.14 -3.87 34.13
C GLN A 429 1.33 -4.73 33.73
N ASP A 430 1.48 -5.05 32.44
CA ASP A 430 2.58 -5.86 31.94
C ASP A 430 3.96 -5.20 32.22
N ARG A 431 4.06 -3.86 32.09
CA ARG A 431 5.26 -3.10 32.49
C ARG A 431 5.57 -3.19 33.99
N ASN A 432 4.53 -3.16 34.83
CA ASN A 432 4.69 -3.27 36.28
C ASN A 432 5.07 -4.70 36.70
N GLU A 433 4.54 -5.73 36.02
CA GLU A 433 4.89 -7.12 36.24
C GLU A 433 6.34 -7.42 35.82
N ASP A 434 6.79 -6.88 34.68
CA ASP A 434 8.20 -6.99 34.23
C ASP A 434 9.15 -6.23 35.18
N LEU A 435 8.77 -5.05 35.67
CA LEU A 435 9.52 -4.32 36.69
C LEU A 435 9.60 -5.10 38.01
N GLN A 436 8.51 -5.74 38.47
CA GLN A 436 8.53 -6.57 39.67
C GLN A 436 9.41 -7.81 39.48
N GLY A 437 9.33 -8.50 38.34
CA GLY A 437 10.18 -9.64 38.02
C GLY A 437 11.68 -9.30 37.98
N ARG A 438 12.04 -8.14 37.40
CA ARG A 438 13.43 -7.64 37.42
C ARG A 438 13.88 -7.25 38.83
N THR A 439 12.99 -6.67 39.64
CA THR A 439 13.31 -6.25 41.02
C THR A 439 13.47 -7.44 41.96
N GLU A 440 12.72 -8.53 41.77
CA GLU A 440 12.92 -9.78 42.52
C GLU A 440 14.21 -10.50 42.12
N TRP A 441 14.57 -10.48 40.83
CA TRP A 441 15.85 -11.02 40.37
C TRP A 441 17.05 -10.30 41.01
N TRP A 442 17.03 -8.96 41.09
CA TRP A 442 18.08 -8.17 41.75
C TRP A 442 18.15 -8.32 43.27
N LYS A 443 17.12 -8.87 43.93
CA LYS A 443 17.12 -9.15 45.37
C LYS A 443 17.58 -10.57 45.71
N GLN A 444 17.66 -11.46 44.70
CA GLN A 444 18.13 -12.84 44.85
C GLN A 444 19.61 -13.03 44.46
N GLN A 445 20.24 -12.00 43.87
CA GLN A 445 21.69 -11.85 43.74
C GLN A 445 22.23 -11.05 44.93
#